data_AF-A0A0D1W6A1-F1
#
_entry.id   AF-A0A0D1W6A1-F1
#
_cell.length_a   1.000
_cell.length_b   1.000
_cell.length_c   1.000
_cell.angle_alpha   90.00
_cell.angle_beta   90.00
_cell.angle_gamma   90.00
#
_symmetry.space_group_name_H-M   'P 1'
#
loop_
_entity.id
_entity.type
_entity.pdbx_description
1 polymer ?
#
loop_
_entity_poly.entity_id
_entity_poly.type
_entity_poly.pdbx_seq_one_letter_code
_entity_poly.pdbx_strand_id
1 'polypeptide(L)'
;MLRRRKNVLVGLDQWSTAFETFLDSDTRKTKDDVRAGQLLRIQHLAGFIHLSVTATDPETSYDKYLPRFQKIVFLSRILLDPMGTLNPTRPTMRKFRYEHGIIPSLYLVGYKCRDPIVRREAHRQLASLNTKEGVWDSDLMVKVVGHIIAVEECGPGQSGVQNLMTNAETYLHYFGPGYNLVSFDPRGVNNSGPSVDCFYQNETARTTFESLFFGEVTDASSTSLATQFYSAKLFGQWCTEAFSHGNNSGLHISTPAVAQDMLTFAQAEQRLAGKHEDEAEVWYYGMSYGTALGATFASLYPQNVGRVVLDGVIDAQDYYEGGWKANLYDTDAVLSMFPRYCYQAGQQNCSFWGPSEQNITDRINQILSDLQQHPIPVTGLQQDGMPMGLATYSDVKQSLLLGAYFPTSNFPSLADALTAVEAGDGSIVTDITSNELWGPDVNVLIKCVDSYGNNNLTTLDEYRDYVNIFTDESKSLGDTWANNAGTALCSSLNLDLPHGGSFPGPLPPSSNHTEHPILFVSNSLDPVAPIRNAHKMSRAFTDSTVLIQGDGIGHTAISNGGSPCLFNHVRSYLDSGNLPPANTTCQGASVPFRDS
;
A
#
# COMPACT_ATOMS: atom_id res chain seq x y z
N MET A 1 27.06 -26.74 3.64
CA MET A 1 25.64 -27.19 3.66
C MET A 1 25.02 -27.23 2.26
N LEU A 2 25.27 -26.24 1.38
CA LEU A 2 24.72 -26.14 0.02
C LEU A 2 24.70 -27.45 -0.82
N ARG A 3 25.78 -28.23 -0.84
CA ARG A 3 25.82 -29.53 -1.55
C ARG A 3 24.78 -30.55 -1.04
N ARG A 4 24.47 -30.53 0.27
CA ARG A 4 23.40 -31.35 0.87
C ARG A 4 22.02 -30.84 0.47
N ARG A 5 21.80 -29.51 0.46
CA ARG A 5 20.56 -28.87 -0.04
C ARG A 5 20.27 -29.26 -1.49
N LYS A 6 21.26 -29.13 -2.38
CA LYS A 6 21.15 -29.52 -3.80
C LYS A 6 20.80 -31.00 -3.97
N ASN A 7 21.44 -31.90 -3.21
CA ASN A 7 21.12 -33.33 -3.25
C ASN A 7 19.70 -33.64 -2.76
N VAL A 8 19.19 -32.92 -1.76
CA VAL A 8 17.81 -33.07 -1.26
C VAL A 8 16.79 -32.58 -2.30
N LEU A 9 17.02 -31.43 -2.94
CA LEU A 9 16.14 -30.93 -4.01
C LEU A 9 16.07 -31.89 -5.21
N VAL A 10 17.21 -32.42 -5.66
CA VAL A 10 17.25 -33.47 -6.70
C VAL A 10 16.49 -34.72 -6.25
N GLY A 11 16.60 -35.10 -4.97
CA GLY A 11 15.83 -36.21 -4.40
C GLY A 11 14.32 -35.96 -4.37
N LEU A 12 13.89 -34.72 -4.16
CA LEU A 12 12.48 -34.32 -4.21
C LEU A 12 11.93 -34.37 -5.64
N ASP A 13 12.65 -33.85 -6.63
CA ASP A 13 12.25 -33.95 -8.05
C ASP A 13 12.17 -35.42 -8.52
N GLN A 14 13.12 -36.26 -8.10
CA GLN A 14 13.11 -37.70 -8.37
C GLN A 14 11.92 -38.40 -7.69
N TRP A 15 11.66 -38.07 -6.42
CA TRP A 15 10.51 -38.58 -5.68
C TRP A 15 9.19 -38.15 -6.35
N SER A 16 9.05 -36.88 -6.74
CA SER A 16 7.86 -36.37 -7.41
C SER A 16 7.63 -37.09 -8.74
N THR A 17 8.68 -37.29 -9.54
CA THR A 17 8.59 -38.03 -10.81
C THR A 17 8.14 -39.47 -10.60
N ALA A 18 8.70 -40.16 -9.61
CA ALA A 18 8.30 -41.52 -9.25
C ALA A 18 6.88 -41.58 -8.68
N PHE A 19 6.47 -40.57 -7.91
CA PHE A 19 5.16 -40.46 -7.29
C PHE A 19 4.05 -40.20 -8.33
N GLU A 20 4.27 -39.28 -9.27
CA GLU A 20 3.34 -39.07 -10.40
C GLU A 20 3.22 -40.35 -11.25
N THR A 21 4.34 -41.03 -11.55
CA THR A 21 4.33 -42.31 -12.28
C THR A 21 3.56 -43.39 -11.51
N PHE A 22 3.75 -43.49 -10.20
CA PHE A 22 3.00 -44.42 -9.34
C PHE A 22 1.50 -44.11 -9.37
N LEU A 23 1.12 -42.83 -9.18
CA LEU A 23 -0.26 -42.41 -9.28
C LEU A 23 -0.84 -42.76 -10.66
N ASP A 24 -0.22 -42.37 -11.76
CA ASP A 24 -0.76 -42.64 -13.11
C ASP A 24 -0.88 -44.15 -13.42
N SER A 25 -0.04 -45.00 -12.80
CA SER A 25 -0.10 -46.45 -12.96
C SER A 25 -1.25 -47.15 -12.20
N ASP A 26 -1.77 -46.56 -11.11
CA ASP A 26 -2.81 -47.21 -10.30
C ASP A 26 -4.23 -46.87 -10.76
N THR A 27 -4.94 -47.85 -11.29
CA THR A 27 -6.32 -47.73 -11.76
C THR A 27 -7.39 -47.89 -10.68
N ARG A 28 -7.02 -48.13 -9.41
CA ARG A 28 -7.95 -48.48 -8.31
C ARG A 28 -7.99 -47.48 -7.15
N LYS A 29 -7.57 -46.23 -7.37
CA LYS A 29 -7.57 -45.17 -6.34
C LYS A 29 -8.95 -44.92 -5.75
N THR A 30 -9.03 -44.86 -4.42
CA THR A 30 -10.18 -44.32 -3.70
C THR A 30 -10.19 -42.79 -3.74
N LYS A 31 -11.29 -42.17 -3.27
CA LYS A 31 -11.35 -40.71 -3.11
C LYS A 31 -10.31 -40.19 -2.11
N ASP A 32 -9.99 -40.98 -1.08
CA ASP A 32 -9.01 -40.61 -0.07
C ASP A 32 -7.58 -40.72 -0.60
N ASP A 33 -7.28 -41.69 -1.47
CA ASP A 33 -5.98 -41.79 -2.17
C ASP A 33 -5.76 -40.58 -3.10
N VAL A 34 -6.80 -40.14 -3.82
CA VAL A 34 -6.75 -38.91 -4.63
C VAL A 34 -6.55 -37.67 -3.74
N ARG A 35 -7.26 -37.59 -2.61
CA ARG A 35 -7.12 -36.48 -1.64
C ARG A 35 -5.71 -36.41 -1.05
N ALA A 36 -5.18 -37.54 -0.60
CA ALA A 36 -3.81 -37.68 -0.10
C ALA A 36 -2.79 -37.33 -1.19
N GLY A 37 -3.03 -37.75 -2.44
CA GLY A 37 -2.18 -37.41 -3.59
C GLY A 37 -2.06 -35.91 -3.83
N GLN A 38 -3.18 -35.16 -3.80
CA GLN A 38 -3.12 -33.69 -3.93
C GLN A 38 -2.44 -33.03 -2.73
N LEU A 39 -2.67 -33.52 -1.51
CA LEU A 39 -2.03 -33.00 -0.32
C LEU A 39 -0.50 -33.21 -0.36
N LEU A 40 -0.05 -34.39 -0.77
CA LEU A 40 1.37 -34.69 -0.96
C LEU A 40 2.01 -33.83 -2.05
N ARG A 41 1.30 -33.52 -3.15
CA ARG A 41 1.76 -32.55 -4.17
C ARG A 41 1.92 -31.14 -3.59
N ILE A 42 0.97 -30.66 -2.79
CA ILE A 42 1.03 -29.35 -2.12
C ILE A 42 2.22 -29.29 -1.15
N GLN A 43 2.39 -30.32 -0.32
CA GLN A 43 3.49 -30.42 0.64
C GLN A 43 4.86 -30.55 -0.07
N HIS A 44 4.93 -31.28 -1.20
CA HIS A 44 6.12 -31.31 -2.05
C HIS A 44 6.46 -29.92 -2.61
N LEU A 45 5.49 -29.19 -3.16
CA LEU A 45 5.71 -27.84 -3.71
C LEU A 45 6.15 -26.86 -2.61
N ALA A 46 5.47 -26.83 -1.47
CA ALA A 46 5.82 -25.96 -0.34
C ALA A 46 7.20 -26.32 0.26
N GLY A 47 7.47 -27.62 0.44
CA GLY A 47 8.76 -28.12 0.91
C GLY A 47 9.90 -27.83 -0.07
N PHE A 48 9.66 -27.93 -1.38
CA PHE A 48 10.63 -27.56 -2.41
C PHE A 48 10.97 -26.06 -2.34
N ILE A 49 9.97 -25.20 -2.16
CA ILE A 49 10.17 -23.74 -1.99
C ILE A 49 11.00 -23.47 -0.73
N HIS A 50 10.57 -23.98 0.44
CA HIS A 50 11.29 -23.84 1.72
C HIS A 50 12.71 -24.44 1.75
N LEU A 51 13.01 -25.43 0.90
CA LEU A 51 14.35 -26.02 0.79
C LEU A 51 15.19 -25.37 -0.32
N SER A 52 14.55 -24.60 -1.21
CA SER A 52 15.24 -23.83 -2.24
C SER A 52 15.64 -22.45 -1.75
N VAL A 53 14.83 -21.86 -0.85
CA VAL A 53 15.02 -20.54 -0.25
C VAL A 53 15.36 -20.70 1.24
N THR A 54 16.49 -20.16 1.65
CA THR A 54 16.97 -20.13 3.03
C THR A 54 16.39 -18.93 3.82
N ALA A 55 16.75 -18.78 5.09
CA ALA A 55 16.24 -17.72 5.96
C ALA A 55 17.04 -16.39 5.86
N THR A 56 17.80 -16.22 4.78
CA THR A 56 18.89 -15.24 4.68
C THR A 56 18.91 -14.36 3.42
N ASP A 57 18.02 -14.39 2.43
CA ASP A 57 16.72 -15.02 2.19
C ASP A 57 15.59 -14.01 1.94
N PRO A 58 15.83 -12.83 1.30
CA PRO A 58 14.84 -11.78 1.15
C PRO A 58 13.76 -12.16 0.12
N GLU A 59 12.69 -11.40 0.17
CA GLU A 59 11.38 -11.84 -0.29
C GLU A 59 11.28 -12.03 -1.82
N THR A 60 12.06 -11.30 -2.61
CA THR A 60 12.03 -11.46 -4.08
C THR A 60 12.54 -12.83 -4.54
N SER A 61 13.35 -13.53 -3.72
CA SER A 61 13.84 -14.89 -4.03
C SER A 61 12.73 -15.94 -4.17
N TYR A 62 11.50 -15.60 -3.79
CA TYR A 62 10.34 -16.44 -3.95
C TYR A 62 9.67 -16.28 -5.33
N ASP A 63 9.94 -15.22 -6.08
CA ASP A 63 9.21 -14.88 -7.32
C ASP A 63 9.41 -15.90 -8.44
N LYS A 64 10.62 -16.47 -8.58
CA LYS A 64 10.88 -17.60 -9.50
C LYS A 64 10.04 -18.85 -9.20
N TYR A 65 9.38 -18.91 -8.05
CA TYR A 65 8.45 -19.97 -7.66
C TYR A 65 6.98 -19.61 -7.87
N LEU A 66 6.65 -18.48 -8.51
CA LEU A 66 5.28 -18.11 -8.89
C LEU A 66 4.49 -19.26 -9.55
N PRO A 67 5.02 -20.02 -10.53
CA PRO A 67 4.30 -21.17 -11.09
C PRO A 67 4.00 -22.29 -10.06
N ARG A 68 4.86 -22.44 -9.03
CA ARG A 68 4.65 -23.39 -7.93
C ARG A 68 3.65 -22.87 -6.91
N PHE A 69 3.65 -21.57 -6.59
CA PHE A 69 2.65 -20.93 -5.74
C PHE A 69 1.25 -21.00 -6.37
N GLN A 70 1.13 -20.64 -7.66
CA GLN A 70 -0.09 -20.83 -8.45
C GLN A 70 -0.59 -22.28 -8.36
N LYS A 71 0.31 -23.26 -8.42
CA LYS A 71 -0.03 -24.68 -8.31
C LYS A 71 -0.47 -25.09 -6.90
N ILE A 72 0.19 -24.60 -5.84
CA ILE A 72 -0.23 -24.82 -4.43
C ILE A 72 -1.66 -24.31 -4.24
N VAL A 73 -1.94 -23.10 -4.69
CA VAL A 73 -3.24 -22.43 -4.59
C VAL A 73 -4.33 -23.16 -5.39
N PHE A 74 -4.03 -23.57 -6.62
CA PHE A 74 -4.94 -24.35 -7.46
C PHE A 74 -5.29 -25.71 -6.84
N LEU A 75 -4.29 -26.46 -6.34
CA LEU A 75 -4.50 -27.76 -5.72
C LEU A 75 -5.26 -27.64 -4.38
N SER A 76 -4.99 -26.57 -3.61
CA SER A 76 -5.69 -26.29 -2.36
C SER A 76 -7.17 -25.99 -2.61
N ARG A 77 -7.50 -25.25 -3.68
CA ARG A 77 -8.89 -25.02 -4.11
C ARG A 77 -9.64 -26.33 -4.39
N ILE A 78 -9.01 -27.29 -5.07
CA ILE A 78 -9.59 -28.62 -5.36
C ILE A 78 -9.85 -29.42 -4.07
N LEU A 79 -9.00 -29.27 -3.05
CA LEU A 79 -9.18 -29.94 -1.75
C LEU A 79 -10.25 -29.28 -0.86
N LEU A 80 -10.50 -27.99 -1.07
CA LEU A 80 -11.53 -27.20 -0.41
C LEU A 80 -12.92 -27.46 -1.01
N ASP A 81 -13.08 -27.30 -2.33
CA ASP A 81 -14.34 -27.58 -3.04
C ASP A 81 -14.18 -28.65 -4.14
N PRO A 82 -14.28 -29.96 -3.80
CA PRO A 82 -14.08 -31.04 -4.75
C PRO A 82 -15.22 -31.22 -5.78
N MET A 83 -16.32 -30.47 -5.67
CA MET A 83 -17.50 -30.62 -6.54
C MET A 83 -18.07 -29.30 -7.09
N GLY A 84 -17.49 -28.15 -6.76
CA GLY A 84 -17.96 -26.83 -7.22
C GLY A 84 -19.29 -26.43 -6.59
N THR A 85 -19.54 -26.84 -5.34
CA THR A 85 -20.87 -26.78 -4.70
C THR A 85 -20.85 -26.20 -3.29
N LEU A 86 -19.73 -25.60 -2.84
CA LEU A 86 -19.68 -25.06 -1.48
C LEU A 86 -20.52 -23.80 -1.31
N ASN A 87 -21.47 -23.89 -0.37
CA ASN A 87 -22.16 -22.77 0.24
C ASN A 87 -21.12 -21.80 0.84
N PRO A 88 -21.24 -20.47 0.69
CA PRO A 88 -20.23 -19.50 1.14
C PRO A 88 -20.13 -19.33 2.67
N THR A 89 -20.85 -20.14 3.45
CA THR A 89 -20.91 -20.05 4.90
C THR A 89 -19.77 -20.82 5.57
N ARG A 90 -18.87 -20.07 6.22
CA ARG A 90 -17.79 -20.59 7.06
C ARG A 90 -18.34 -21.60 8.09
N PRO A 91 -17.73 -22.80 8.27
CA PRO A 91 -18.24 -23.81 9.19
C PRO A 91 -18.38 -23.26 10.62
N THR A 92 -19.50 -23.52 11.30
CA THR A 92 -19.77 -22.96 12.63
C THR A 92 -18.96 -23.58 13.77
N MET A 93 -18.47 -24.82 13.61
CA MET A 93 -17.58 -25.48 14.58
C MET A 93 -16.15 -25.58 14.05
N ARG A 94 -15.21 -25.06 14.85
CA ARG A 94 -13.76 -25.12 14.63
C ARG A 94 -13.26 -26.56 14.76
N LYS A 95 -12.56 -27.06 13.75
CA LYS A 95 -12.02 -28.43 13.74
C LYS A 95 -10.52 -28.43 14.07
N PHE A 96 -10.08 -29.33 14.94
CA PHE A 96 -8.65 -29.57 15.19
C PHE A 96 -8.20 -30.86 14.50
N ARG A 97 -6.99 -30.85 13.93
CA ARG A 97 -6.31 -32.02 13.36
C ARG A 97 -4.85 -32.03 13.82
N TYR A 98 -4.29 -33.21 14.05
CA TYR A 98 -2.87 -33.39 14.34
C TYR A 98 -1.98 -33.33 13.09
N GLU A 99 -2.54 -33.62 11.93
CA GLU A 99 -1.82 -33.67 10.65
C GLU A 99 -1.78 -32.29 9.99
N HIS A 100 -0.66 -31.99 9.34
CA HIS A 100 -0.51 -30.81 8.49
C HIS A 100 -1.34 -30.99 7.21
N GLY A 101 -2.27 -30.06 6.96
CA GLY A 101 -3.11 -30.02 5.78
C GLY A 101 -2.63 -28.94 4.82
N ILE A 102 -3.51 -27.98 4.53
CA ILE A 102 -3.25 -26.91 3.55
C ILE A 102 -2.93 -25.55 4.18
N ILE A 103 -3.20 -25.34 5.47
CA ILE A 103 -2.94 -24.07 6.16
C ILE A 103 -1.47 -23.64 6.07
N PRO A 104 -0.44 -24.47 6.39
CA PRO A 104 0.95 -24.04 6.30
C PRO A 104 1.38 -23.68 4.88
N SER A 105 0.87 -24.39 3.87
CA SER A 105 1.23 -24.15 2.47
C SER A 105 0.54 -22.91 1.89
N LEU A 106 -0.71 -22.63 2.29
CA LEU A 106 -1.40 -21.39 1.95
C LEU A 106 -0.82 -20.19 2.71
N TYR A 107 -0.40 -20.37 3.96
CA TYR A 107 0.34 -19.35 4.70
C TYR A 107 1.67 -19.02 4.03
N LEU A 108 2.44 -20.03 3.61
CA LEU A 108 3.65 -19.83 2.83
C LEU A 108 3.38 -19.02 1.55
N VAL A 109 2.30 -19.31 0.80
CA VAL A 109 1.94 -18.49 -0.37
C VAL A 109 1.60 -17.06 0.05
N GLY A 110 0.74 -16.89 1.05
CA GLY A 110 0.28 -15.57 1.51
C GLY A 110 1.39 -14.67 2.09
N TYR A 111 2.42 -15.28 2.70
CA TYR A 111 3.57 -14.57 3.24
C TYR A 111 4.67 -14.34 2.20
N LYS A 112 4.93 -15.30 1.30
CA LYS A 112 6.14 -15.29 0.45
C LYS A 112 5.92 -15.08 -1.05
N CYS A 113 4.71 -15.27 -1.58
CA CYS A 113 4.47 -15.04 -3.02
C CYS A 113 4.15 -13.57 -3.23
N ARG A 114 4.96 -12.81 -4.00
CA ARG A 114 4.74 -11.37 -4.22
C ARG A 114 3.73 -11.04 -5.33
N ASP A 115 3.23 -12.03 -6.07
CA ASP A 115 2.13 -11.85 -7.03
C ASP A 115 0.82 -11.57 -6.27
N PRO A 116 0.18 -10.39 -6.45
CA PRO A 116 -0.96 -9.97 -5.65
C PRO A 116 -2.24 -10.77 -5.95
N ILE A 117 -2.34 -11.47 -7.09
CA ILE A 117 -3.49 -12.31 -7.42
C ILE A 117 -3.37 -13.65 -6.68
N VAL A 118 -2.19 -14.25 -6.70
CA VAL A 118 -1.89 -15.56 -6.09
C VAL A 118 -1.82 -15.44 -4.56
N ARG A 119 -1.17 -14.39 -4.04
CA ARG A 119 -1.11 -14.07 -2.60
C ARG A 119 -2.51 -13.89 -2.01
N ARG A 120 -3.36 -13.07 -2.66
CA ARG A 120 -4.74 -12.82 -2.17
C ARG A 120 -5.67 -14.01 -2.35
N GLU A 121 -5.51 -14.84 -3.38
CA GLU A 121 -6.27 -16.10 -3.45
C GLU A 121 -5.88 -17.07 -2.31
N ALA A 122 -4.60 -17.14 -1.93
CA ALA A 122 -4.20 -17.93 -0.76
C ALA A 122 -4.82 -17.37 0.55
N HIS A 123 -4.84 -16.04 0.70
CA HIS A 123 -5.54 -15.34 1.78
C HIS A 123 -7.05 -15.67 1.83
N ARG A 124 -7.76 -15.63 0.69
CA ARG A 124 -9.18 -16.05 0.59
C ARG A 124 -9.38 -17.51 1.02
N GLN A 125 -8.50 -18.41 0.57
CA GLN A 125 -8.58 -19.82 0.93
C GLN A 125 -8.33 -20.03 2.44
N LEU A 126 -7.39 -19.32 3.05
CA LEU A 126 -7.21 -19.30 4.51
C LEU A 126 -8.46 -18.78 5.23
N ALA A 127 -9.09 -17.71 4.74
CA ALA A 127 -10.30 -17.13 5.33
C ALA A 127 -11.52 -18.07 5.30
N SER A 128 -11.62 -18.91 4.27
CA SER A 128 -12.70 -19.92 4.15
C SER A 128 -12.56 -21.10 5.12
N LEU A 129 -11.39 -21.27 5.74
CA LEU A 129 -11.14 -22.32 6.73
C LEU A 129 -11.65 -21.93 8.13
N ASN A 130 -12.08 -22.94 8.88
CA ASN A 130 -12.27 -22.87 10.33
C ASN A 130 -11.62 -24.11 10.97
N THR A 131 -10.30 -24.23 10.80
CA THR A 131 -9.54 -25.43 11.15
C THR A 131 -8.19 -25.07 11.76
N LYS A 132 -7.71 -25.89 12.69
CA LYS A 132 -6.34 -25.85 13.20
C LYS A 132 -5.63 -27.16 12.90
N GLU A 133 -4.47 -27.06 12.26
CA GLU A 133 -3.63 -28.16 11.77
C GLU A 133 -2.33 -28.18 12.59
N GLY A 134 -2.34 -28.90 13.71
CA GLY A 134 -1.25 -28.88 14.69
C GLY A 134 -1.08 -27.49 15.30
N VAL A 135 0.06 -26.85 15.01
CA VAL A 135 0.34 -25.46 15.43
C VAL A 135 -0.30 -24.41 14.51
N TRP A 136 -0.64 -24.79 13.27
CA TRP A 136 -1.09 -23.87 12.23
C TRP A 136 -2.58 -23.58 12.36
N ASP A 137 -2.91 -22.31 12.52
CA ASP A 137 -4.24 -21.86 12.92
C ASP A 137 -4.80 -20.92 11.85
N SER A 138 -5.88 -21.32 11.14
CA SER A 138 -6.40 -20.56 9.99
C SER A 138 -6.64 -19.09 10.31
N ASP A 139 -7.11 -18.82 11.52
CA ASP A 139 -7.58 -17.51 11.97
C ASP A 139 -6.42 -16.58 12.35
N LEU A 140 -5.27 -17.16 12.74
CA LEU A 140 -4.03 -16.41 12.94
C LEU A 140 -3.31 -16.22 11.61
N MET A 141 -3.21 -17.27 10.79
CA MET A 141 -2.51 -17.22 9.51
C MET A 141 -3.16 -16.24 8.54
N VAL A 142 -4.50 -16.17 8.49
CA VAL A 142 -5.21 -15.21 7.63
C VAL A 142 -4.95 -13.76 8.07
N LYS A 143 -4.90 -13.46 9.38
CA LYS A 143 -4.59 -12.12 9.89
C LYS A 143 -3.16 -11.68 9.58
N VAL A 144 -2.18 -12.57 9.79
CA VAL A 144 -0.76 -12.28 9.51
C VAL A 144 -0.56 -12.03 8.01
N VAL A 145 -1.08 -12.93 7.16
CA VAL A 145 -1.06 -12.73 5.70
C VAL A 145 -1.78 -11.43 5.31
N GLY A 146 -2.91 -11.14 5.95
CA GLY A 146 -3.64 -9.89 5.72
C GLY A 146 -2.75 -8.66 5.95
N HIS A 147 -2.10 -8.61 7.11
CA HIS A 147 -1.19 -7.54 7.50
C HIS A 147 -0.05 -7.32 6.50
N ILE A 148 0.61 -8.40 6.06
CA ILE A 148 1.67 -8.34 5.03
C ILE A 148 1.15 -7.68 3.75
N ILE A 149 -0.01 -8.12 3.24
CA ILE A 149 -0.57 -7.58 2.00
C ILE A 149 -0.92 -6.08 2.15
N ALA A 150 -1.42 -5.62 3.31
CA ALA A 150 -1.75 -4.21 3.50
C ALA A 150 -0.56 -3.29 3.78
N VAL A 151 0.58 -3.82 4.23
CA VAL A 151 1.84 -3.06 4.36
C VAL A 151 2.52 -2.91 3.00
N GLU A 152 2.59 -3.98 2.21
CA GLU A 152 3.28 -4.00 0.91
C GLU A 152 2.47 -3.38 -0.26
N GLU A 153 1.27 -2.85 -0.01
CA GLU A 153 0.39 -2.30 -1.05
C GLU A 153 -0.24 -0.98 -0.57
N CYS A 154 0.39 0.19 -0.81
CA CYS A 154 -0.11 1.51 -0.37
C CYS A 154 -0.24 2.60 -1.48
N GLY A 155 -1.24 3.50 -1.39
CA GLY A 155 -1.54 4.59 -2.34
C GLY A 155 -2.85 4.44 -3.17
N PRO A 156 -3.16 5.33 -4.14
CA PRO A 156 -4.11 4.99 -5.21
C PRO A 156 -3.70 3.67 -5.90
N GLY A 157 -4.64 2.90 -6.43
CA GLY A 157 -4.33 1.52 -6.87
C GLY A 157 -4.23 0.49 -5.72
N GLN A 158 -4.52 0.88 -4.48
CA GLN A 158 -4.68 -0.02 -3.33
C GLN A 158 -5.92 -0.92 -3.41
N SER A 159 -5.82 -2.11 -2.80
CA SER A 159 -7.00 -2.91 -2.49
C SER A 159 -7.67 -2.38 -1.21
N GLY A 160 -8.79 -1.69 -1.38
CA GLY A 160 -9.65 -1.30 -0.26
C GLY A 160 -10.18 -2.51 0.49
N VAL A 161 -10.47 -3.61 -0.21
CA VAL A 161 -10.87 -4.90 0.41
C VAL A 161 -9.78 -5.40 1.35
N GLN A 162 -8.52 -5.37 0.91
CA GLN A 162 -7.40 -5.84 1.72
C GLN A 162 -7.09 -4.94 2.91
N ASN A 163 -7.13 -3.63 2.71
CA ASN A 163 -6.95 -2.64 3.77
C ASN A 163 -7.98 -2.88 4.90
N LEU A 164 -9.25 -3.12 4.55
CA LEU A 164 -10.28 -3.49 5.51
C LEU A 164 -10.00 -4.85 6.18
N MET A 165 -9.69 -5.89 5.41
CA MET A 165 -9.42 -7.24 5.97
C MET A 165 -8.28 -7.24 7.00
N THR A 166 -7.32 -6.32 6.86
CA THR A 166 -6.21 -6.14 7.79
C THR A 166 -6.61 -5.31 9.00
N ASN A 167 -7.17 -4.12 8.75
CA ASN A 167 -7.38 -3.11 9.77
C ASN A 167 -8.77 -3.19 10.42
N ALA A 168 -9.54 -4.26 10.16
CA ALA A 168 -10.88 -4.46 10.69
C ALA A 168 -10.96 -4.30 12.21
N GLU A 169 -9.98 -4.79 12.98
CA GLU A 169 -9.97 -4.62 14.45
C GLU A 169 -9.71 -3.17 14.86
N THR A 170 -8.80 -2.48 14.17
CA THR A 170 -8.55 -1.03 14.33
C THR A 170 -9.78 -0.20 13.99
N TYR A 171 -10.44 -0.50 12.88
CA TYR A 171 -11.67 0.16 12.44
C TYR A 171 -12.85 -0.12 13.38
N LEU A 172 -13.00 -1.34 13.90
CA LEU A 172 -14.02 -1.65 14.92
C LEU A 172 -13.73 -0.97 16.27
N HIS A 173 -12.45 -0.79 16.65
CA HIS A 173 -12.07 0.00 17.83
C HIS A 173 -12.39 1.49 17.66
N TYR A 174 -12.12 2.00 16.46
CA TYR A 174 -12.32 3.39 16.08
C TYR A 174 -13.79 3.75 15.92
N PHE A 175 -14.50 3.12 14.97
CA PHE A 175 -15.91 3.39 14.65
C PHE A 175 -16.91 2.75 15.61
N GLY A 176 -16.47 1.75 16.38
CA GLY A 176 -17.36 0.94 17.22
C GLY A 176 -18.07 -0.20 16.46
N PRO A 177 -18.77 -1.09 17.17
CA PRO A 177 -19.40 -2.28 16.61
C PRO A 177 -20.78 -2.04 15.97
N GLY A 178 -21.23 -0.78 15.86
CA GLY A 178 -22.57 -0.42 15.37
C GLY A 178 -22.73 -0.51 13.84
N TYR A 179 -21.64 -0.68 13.11
CA TYR A 179 -21.60 -0.56 11.65
C TYR A 179 -21.11 -1.83 10.96
N ASN A 180 -21.69 -2.11 9.78
CA ASN A 180 -21.08 -3.04 8.85
C ASN A 180 -19.93 -2.31 8.15
N LEU A 181 -18.69 -2.78 8.36
CA LEU A 181 -17.55 -2.28 7.60
C LEU A 181 -17.59 -2.90 6.20
N VAL A 182 -17.77 -2.05 5.19
CA VAL A 182 -17.79 -2.43 3.78
C VAL A 182 -16.65 -1.71 3.07
N SER A 183 -15.95 -2.40 2.18
CA SER A 183 -14.90 -1.84 1.35
C SER A 183 -14.86 -2.55 0.01
N PHE A 184 -14.33 -1.88 -1.00
CA PHE A 184 -14.25 -2.36 -2.38
C PHE A 184 -12.89 -1.99 -2.97
N ASP A 185 -12.51 -2.67 -4.04
CA ASP A 185 -11.39 -2.23 -4.87
C ASP A 185 -11.95 -1.37 -6.01
N PRO A 186 -11.41 -0.15 -6.24
CA PRO A 186 -11.84 0.67 -7.36
C PRO A 186 -11.70 -0.04 -8.71
N ARG A 187 -12.47 0.38 -9.71
CA ARG A 187 -12.31 -0.07 -11.10
C ARG A 187 -10.85 -0.01 -11.58
N GLY A 188 -10.39 -1.06 -12.27
CA GLY A 188 -9.01 -1.20 -12.71
C GLY A 188 -8.01 -1.63 -11.62
N VAL A 189 -8.46 -1.69 -10.36
CA VAL A 189 -7.62 -1.97 -9.21
C VAL A 189 -7.90 -3.39 -8.69
N ASN A 190 -6.84 -4.20 -8.62
CA ASN A 190 -6.81 -5.43 -7.84
C ASN A 190 -7.91 -6.45 -8.14
N ASN A 191 -8.91 -6.62 -7.27
CA ASN A 191 -10.01 -7.58 -7.52
C ASN A 191 -11.02 -7.07 -8.57
N SER A 192 -10.97 -5.79 -8.93
CA SER A 192 -11.88 -5.12 -9.87
C SER A 192 -11.23 -4.89 -11.23
N GLY A 193 -11.50 -5.79 -12.19
CA GLY A 193 -11.04 -5.64 -13.57
C GLY A 193 -11.78 -4.57 -14.38
N PRO A 194 -11.37 -4.31 -15.64
CA PRO A 194 -10.23 -4.92 -16.33
C PRO A 194 -8.88 -4.46 -15.78
N SER A 195 -7.87 -5.33 -15.79
CA SER A 195 -6.53 -5.04 -15.23
C SER A 195 -5.85 -3.89 -15.97
N VAL A 196 -5.22 -3.00 -15.20
CA VAL A 196 -4.47 -1.84 -15.71
C VAL A 196 -2.99 -2.02 -15.38
N ASP A 197 -2.20 -2.33 -16.41
CA ASP A 197 -0.78 -2.70 -16.34
C ASP A 197 -0.11 -2.31 -17.67
N CYS A 198 0.86 -1.40 -17.64
CA CYS A 198 1.60 -0.95 -18.83
C CYS A 198 2.66 -1.97 -19.28
N PHE A 199 3.15 -2.81 -18.36
CA PHE A 199 4.20 -3.78 -18.61
C PHE A 199 3.67 -5.21 -18.60
N TYR A 200 2.40 -5.39 -18.96
CA TYR A 200 1.70 -6.67 -18.92
C TYR A 200 2.50 -7.79 -19.61
N GLN A 201 2.84 -8.82 -18.83
CA GLN A 201 3.67 -9.97 -19.23
C GLN A 201 5.09 -9.63 -19.71
N ASN A 202 5.60 -8.43 -19.44
CA ASN A 202 6.95 -7.97 -19.83
C ASN A 202 7.74 -7.44 -18.63
N GLU A 203 8.02 -8.34 -17.69
CA GLU A 203 8.75 -8.07 -16.45
C GLU A 203 10.11 -7.40 -16.70
N THR A 204 10.84 -7.83 -17.75
CA THR A 204 12.13 -7.23 -18.10
C THR A 204 12.01 -5.74 -18.44
N ALA A 205 10.93 -5.31 -19.12
CA ALA A 205 10.68 -3.90 -19.39
C ALA A 205 10.30 -3.14 -18.12
N ARG A 206 9.46 -3.75 -17.27
CA ARG A 206 9.10 -3.24 -15.93
C ARG A 206 10.35 -2.95 -15.10
N THR A 207 11.17 -3.96 -14.81
CA THR A 207 12.37 -3.82 -13.98
C THR A 207 13.40 -2.86 -14.58
N THR A 208 13.49 -2.79 -15.92
CA THR A 208 14.38 -1.83 -16.59
C THR A 208 13.90 -0.39 -16.41
N PHE A 209 12.60 -0.13 -16.54
CA PHE A 209 12.03 1.19 -16.28
C PHE A 209 12.17 1.57 -14.80
N GLU A 210 11.82 0.65 -13.89
CA GLU A 210 11.85 0.90 -12.44
C GLU A 210 13.27 1.22 -11.95
N SER A 211 14.29 0.50 -12.44
CA SER A 211 15.71 0.80 -12.16
C SER A 211 16.15 2.17 -12.69
N LEU A 212 15.60 2.66 -13.81
CA LEU A 212 15.93 3.97 -14.38
C LEU A 212 15.24 5.14 -13.70
N PHE A 213 13.98 4.97 -13.29
CA PHE A 213 13.17 6.06 -12.74
C PHE A 213 13.19 6.11 -11.20
N PHE A 214 13.17 4.95 -10.52
CA PHE A 214 13.09 4.85 -9.05
C PHE A 214 14.43 4.53 -8.36
N GLY A 215 15.49 4.25 -9.12
CA GLY A 215 16.82 3.89 -8.58
C GLY A 215 17.61 5.05 -7.94
N GLU A 216 17.27 6.31 -8.25
CA GLU A 216 17.85 7.49 -7.62
C GLU A 216 16.76 8.48 -7.19
N VAL A 217 16.96 9.20 -6.07
CA VAL A 217 16.20 10.43 -5.76
C VAL A 217 16.69 11.61 -6.61
N THR A 218 15.90 12.67 -6.74
CA THR A 218 16.09 13.67 -7.81
C THR A 218 17.38 14.46 -7.73
N ASP A 219 17.96 14.64 -6.55
CA ASP A 219 19.24 15.33 -6.31
C ASP A 219 20.38 14.38 -5.89
N ALA A 220 20.29 13.09 -6.25
CA ALA A 220 21.32 12.10 -5.91
C ALA A 220 22.62 12.28 -6.71
N SER A 221 22.55 12.78 -7.95
CA SER A 221 23.70 12.91 -8.85
C SER A 221 23.57 14.10 -9.79
N SER A 222 24.65 14.49 -10.48
CA SER A 222 24.58 15.54 -11.52
C SER A 222 23.73 15.15 -12.74
N THR A 223 23.26 13.91 -12.79
CA THR A 223 22.41 13.35 -13.86
C THR A 223 21.02 12.91 -13.40
N SER A 224 20.78 12.70 -12.11
CA SER A 224 19.54 12.10 -11.56
C SER A 224 18.28 12.79 -12.07
N LEU A 225 18.21 14.13 -11.96
CA LEU A 225 17.10 14.95 -12.46
C LEU A 225 16.79 14.70 -13.96
N ALA A 226 17.82 14.60 -14.80
CA ALA A 226 17.65 14.37 -16.22
C ALA A 226 17.26 12.91 -16.52
N THR A 227 17.89 11.94 -15.85
CA THR A 227 17.58 10.52 -15.97
C THR A 227 16.13 10.24 -15.60
N GLN A 228 15.64 10.78 -14.47
CA GLN A 228 14.24 10.69 -14.07
C GLN A 228 13.30 11.33 -15.08
N PHE A 229 13.57 12.57 -15.51
CA PHE A 229 12.71 13.24 -16.47
C PHE A 229 12.57 12.46 -17.78
N TYR A 230 13.69 12.00 -18.37
CA TYR A 230 13.65 11.29 -19.64
C TYR A 230 13.10 9.85 -19.51
N SER A 231 13.37 9.14 -18.40
CA SER A 231 12.75 7.84 -18.14
C SER A 231 11.24 7.94 -17.88
N ALA A 232 10.78 9.04 -17.30
CA ALA A 232 9.35 9.30 -17.15
C ALA A 232 8.63 9.48 -18.50
N LYS A 233 9.31 10.08 -19.50
CA LYS A 233 8.79 10.14 -20.88
C LYS A 233 8.73 8.77 -21.53
N LEU A 234 9.69 7.87 -21.25
CA LEU A 234 9.63 6.48 -21.71
C LEU A 234 8.40 5.75 -21.14
N PHE A 235 8.09 5.92 -19.85
CA PHE A 235 6.88 5.35 -19.23
C PHE A 235 5.60 5.83 -19.92
N GLY A 236 5.43 7.15 -20.08
CA GLY A 236 4.24 7.72 -20.72
C GLY A 236 4.03 7.20 -22.15
N GLN A 237 5.11 7.12 -22.94
CA GLN A 237 5.09 6.55 -24.29
C GLN A 237 4.75 5.05 -24.28
N TRP A 238 5.40 4.28 -23.41
CA TRP A 238 5.20 2.84 -23.30
C TRP A 238 3.75 2.49 -22.88
N CYS A 239 3.23 3.15 -21.84
CA CYS A 239 1.84 3.03 -21.42
C CYS A 239 0.86 3.42 -22.54
N THR A 240 1.16 4.49 -23.28
CA THR A 240 0.35 4.90 -24.44
C THR A 240 0.25 3.78 -25.47
N GLU A 241 1.37 3.17 -25.84
CA GLU A 241 1.41 2.05 -26.79
C GLU A 241 0.68 0.81 -26.25
N ALA A 242 0.84 0.50 -24.95
CA ALA A 242 0.19 -0.63 -24.28
C ALA A 242 -1.35 -0.54 -24.32
N PHE A 243 -1.92 0.65 -24.13
CA PHE A 243 -3.38 0.85 -24.17
C PHE A 243 -3.93 1.12 -25.58
N SER A 244 -3.12 1.59 -26.53
CA SER A 244 -3.54 1.90 -27.91
C SER A 244 -4.02 0.67 -28.72
N HIS A 245 -3.66 -0.54 -28.32
CA HIS A 245 -3.93 -1.78 -29.07
C HIS A 245 -5.26 -2.47 -28.67
N GLY A 246 -6.30 -1.67 -28.40
CA GLY A 246 -7.65 -2.14 -28.05
C GLY A 246 -7.85 -2.53 -26.58
N ASN A 247 -6.87 -2.26 -25.71
CA ASN A 247 -7.01 -2.39 -24.27
C ASN A 247 -7.43 -1.04 -23.65
N ASN A 248 -8.73 -0.72 -23.76
CA ASN A 248 -9.27 0.56 -23.28
C ASN A 248 -9.47 0.62 -21.75
N SER A 249 -8.91 -0.31 -20.97
CA SER A 249 -9.05 -0.40 -19.51
C SER A 249 -8.65 0.89 -18.78
N GLY A 250 -7.50 1.46 -19.16
CA GLY A 250 -6.99 2.70 -18.57
C GLY A 250 -7.83 3.95 -18.84
N LEU A 251 -8.81 3.91 -19.76
CA LEU A 251 -9.60 5.10 -20.13
C LEU A 251 -10.71 5.46 -19.12
N HIS A 252 -11.02 4.57 -18.16
CA HIS A 252 -12.23 4.63 -17.35
C HIS A 252 -12.00 4.64 -15.84
N ILE A 253 -10.74 4.70 -15.38
CA ILE A 253 -10.33 4.55 -13.98
C ILE A 253 -10.32 5.84 -13.15
N SER A 254 -10.85 6.95 -13.67
CA SER A 254 -10.78 8.25 -13.00
C SER A 254 -11.53 8.29 -11.67
N THR A 255 -11.06 9.10 -10.73
CA THR A 255 -11.68 9.32 -9.41
C THR A 255 -13.16 9.72 -9.50
N PRO A 256 -13.62 10.60 -10.43
CA PRO A 256 -15.05 10.86 -10.66
C PRO A 256 -15.84 9.59 -11.03
N ALA A 257 -15.23 8.70 -11.81
CA ALA A 257 -15.86 7.46 -12.23
C ALA A 257 -15.95 6.43 -11.09
N VAL A 258 -14.99 6.44 -10.14
CA VAL A 258 -15.05 5.69 -8.88
C VAL A 258 -16.12 6.27 -7.93
N ALA A 259 -16.27 7.59 -7.88
CA ALA A 259 -17.34 8.23 -7.11
C ALA A 259 -18.74 7.84 -7.62
N GLN A 260 -18.91 7.70 -8.94
CA GLN A 260 -20.14 7.14 -9.52
C GLN A 260 -20.36 5.67 -9.13
N ASP A 261 -19.32 4.85 -8.96
CA ASP A 261 -19.47 3.47 -8.47
C ASP A 261 -20.00 3.46 -7.02
N MET A 262 -19.47 4.33 -6.16
CA MET A 262 -19.92 4.47 -4.77
C MET A 262 -21.42 4.80 -4.68
N LEU A 263 -21.91 5.74 -5.50
CA LEU A 263 -23.35 6.04 -5.57
C LEU A 263 -24.14 4.84 -6.10
N THR A 264 -23.63 4.15 -7.12
CA THR A 264 -24.29 2.98 -7.72
C THR A 264 -24.46 1.84 -6.71
N PHE A 265 -23.50 1.65 -5.80
CA PHE A 265 -23.61 0.67 -4.71
C PHE A 265 -24.71 1.07 -3.71
N ALA A 266 -24.73 2.32 -3.24
CA ALA A 266 -25.78 2.79 -2.32
C ALA A 266 -27.19 2.71 -2.94
N GLN A 267 -27.34 3.07 -4.22
CA GLN A 267 -28.60 2.92 -4.97
C GLN A 267 -29.02 1.45 -5.12
N ALA A 268 -28.06 0.54 -5.32
CA ALA A 268 -28.33 -0.90 -5.32
C ALA A 268 -28.82 -1.41 -3.96
N GLU A 269 -28.23 -0.94 -2.85
CA GLU A 269 -28.71 -1.25 -1.50
C GLU A 269 -30.12 -0.72 -1.24
N GLN A 270 -30.43 0.53 -1.62
CA GLN A 270 -31.78 1.07 -1.49
C GLN A 270 -32.81 0.26 -2.28
N ARG A 271 -32.51 -0.12 -3.53
CA ARG A 271 -33.37 -1.02 -4.32
C ARG A 271 -33.62 -2.36 -3.64
N LEU A 272 -32.57 -2.99 -3.11
CA LEU A 272 -32.67 -4.28 -2.40
C LEU A 272 -33.50 -4.15 -1.10
N ALA A 273 -33.48 -2.98 -0.47
CA ALA A 273 -34.32 -2.64 0.67
C ALA A 273 -35.77 -2.22 0.29
N GLY A 274 -36.10 -2.13 -1.00
CA GLY A 274 -37.41 -1.68 -1.48
C GLY A 274 -37.67 -0.18 -1.31
N LYS A 275 -36.60 0.63 -1.21
CA LYS A 275 -36.62 2.09 -1.06
C LYS A 275 -36.31 2.79 -2.39
N HIS A 276 -36.48 4.11 -2.41
CA HIS A 276 -36.18 4.97 -3.54
C HIS A 276 -34.66 5.17 -3.73
N GLU A 277 -34.18 5.17 -4.98
CA GLU A 277 -32.75 5.34 -5.30
C GLU A 277 -32.25 6.76 -5.03
N ASP A 278 -33.13 7.76 -5.06
CA ASP A 278 -32.85 9.15 -4.72
C ASP A 278 -32.63 9.38 -3.21
N GLU A 279 -33.08 8.45 -2.35
CA GLU A 279 -32.77 8.42 -0.90
C GLU A 279 -31.40 7.75 -0.60
N ALA A 280 -30.59 7.45 -1.60
CA ALA A 280 -29.29 6.79 -1.40
C ALA A 280 -28.24 7.73 -0.79
N GLU A 281 -27.95 7.57 0.50
CA GLU A 281 -26.81 8.22 1.17
C GLU A 281 -25.59 7.30 1.20
N VAL A 282 -24.40 7.85 0.93
CA VAL A 282 -23.11 7.18 1.12
C VAL A 282 -22.50 7.60 2.45
N TRP A 283 -22.20 6.61 3.28
CA TRP A 283 -21.39 6.76 4.48
C TRP A 283 -19.97 6.29 4.16
N TYR A 284 -18.97 7.15 4.38
CA TYR A 284 -17.62 6.95 3.85
C TYR A 284 -16.53 7.38 4.84
N TYR A 285 -15.50 6.54 4.95
CA TYR A 285 -14.22 6.91 5.51
C TYR A 285 -13.17 6.89 4.41
N GLY A 286 -12.54 8.03 4.17
CA GLY A 286 -11.44 8.18 3.22
C GLY A 286 -10.15 8.52 3.95
N MET A 287 -9.06 7.84 3.61
CA MET A 287 -7.72 8.16 4.07
C MET A 287 -6.82 8.54 2.89
N SER A 288 -5.89 9.48 3.06
CA SER A 288 -4.91 9.85 2.02
C SER A 288 -5.59 10.29 0.70
N TYR A 289 -5.21 9.70 -0.44
CA TYR A 289 -5.91 9.82 -1.73
C TYR A 289 -7.43 9.59 -1.64
N GLY A 290 -7.90 8.72 -0.73
CA GLY A 290 -9.33 8.54 -0.45
C GLY A 290 -10.04 9.83 -0.01
N THR A 291 -9.32 10.83 0.49
CA THR A 291 -9.90 12.15 0.78
C THR A 291 -10.21 12.97 -0.46
N ALA A 292 -9.45 12.83 -1.56
CA ALA A 292 -9.86 13.39 -2.86
C ALA A 292 -11.06 12.64 -3.43
N LEU A 293 -11.11 11.31 -3.32
CA LEU A 293 -12.30 10.53 -3.72
C LEU A 293 -13.55 10.96 -2.94
N GLY A 294 -13.46 11.13 -1.62
CA GLY A 294 -14.55 11.61 -0.78
C GLY A 294 -14.98 13.05 -1.10
N ALA A 295 -14.03 13.98 -1.30
CA ALA A 295 -14.33 15.35 -1.71
C ALA A 295 -14.95 15.42 -3.12
N THR A 296 -14.51 14.56 -4.03
CA THR A 296 -15.06 14.40 -5.38
C THR A 296 -16.49 13.86 -5.35
N PHE A 297 -16.73 12.81 -4.55
CA PHE A 297 -18.07 12.28 -4.33
C PHE A 297 -19.01 13.37 -3.79
N ALA A 298 -18.61 14.06 -2.72
CA ALA A 298 -19.40 15.13 -2.12
C ALA A 298 -19.67 16.31 -3.09
N SER A 299 -18.79 16.51 -4.07
CA SER A 299 -18.92 17.56 -5.08
C SER A 299 -19.73 17.16 -6.31
N LEU A 300 -19.84 15.87 -6.63
CA LEU A 300 -20.68 15.37 -7.73
C LEU A 300 -22.09 15.03 -7.26
N TYR A 301 -22.21 14.51 -6.04
CA TYR A 301 -23.43 13.97 -5.46
C TYR A 301 -23.71 14.58 -4.07
N PRO A 302 -23.81 15.92 -3.93
CA PRO A 302 -23.92 16.57 -2.63
C PRO A 302 -25.14 16.14 -1.81
N GLN A 303 -26.25 15.77 -2.48
CA GLN A 303 -27.47 15.25 -1.83
C GLN A 303 -27.34 13.80 -1.34
N ASN A 304 -26.28 13.09 -1.72
CA ASN A 304 -26.04 11.69 -1.39
C ASN A 304 -24.93 11.53 -0.32
N VAL A 305 -24.51 12.63 0.32
CA VAL A 305 -23.48 12.66 1.37
C VAL A 305 -24.12 12.34 2.72
N GLY A 306 -23.99 11.11 3.22
CA GLY A 306 -24.59 10.67 4.50
C GLY A 306 -23.73 11.00 5.72
N ARG A 307 -22.64 10.26 5.93
CA ARG A 307 -21.61 10.58 6.94
C ARG A 307 -20.24 10.36 6.35
N VAL A 308 -19.47 11.44 6.18
CA VAL A 308 -18.18 11.40 5.49
C VAL A 308 -17.08 11.88 6.43
N VAL A 309 -16.08 11.01 6.65
CA VAL A 309 -14.89 11.28 7.46
C VAL A 309 -13.65 11.19 6.58
N LEU A 310 -12.87 12.26 6.48
CA LEU A 310 -11.69 12.34 5.62
C LEU A 310 -10.43 12.59 6.46
N ASP A 311 -9.52 11.62 6.53
CA ASP A 311 -8.28 11.68 7.35
C ASP A 311 -7.00 11.71 6.49
N GLY A 312 -5.99 12.46 6.92
CA GLY A 312 -4.78 12.74 6.12
C GLY A 312 -5.14 13.43 4.81
N VAL A 313 -5.78 14.58 4.93
CA VAL A 313 -6.51 15.25 3.83
C VAL A 313 -5.57 15.84 2.79
N ILE A 314 -5.63 15.35 1.55
CA ILE A 314 -4.89 15.94 0.43
C ILE A 314 -5.61 17.18 -0.12
N ASP A 315 -4.83 18.14 -0.64
CA ASP A 315 -5.39 19.28 -1.36
C ASP A 315 -5.90 18.80 -2.72
N ALA A 316 -7.19 18.50 -2.78
CA ALA A 316 -7.78 17.86 -3.94
C ALA A 316 -7.86 18.80 -5.17
N GLN A 317 -7.68 20.12 -5.02
CA GLN A 317 -7.49 21.02 -6.16
C GLN A 317 -6.09 20.82 -6.77
N ASP A 318 -5.06 20.86 -5.94
CA ASP A 318 -3.67 20.65 -6.35
C ASP A 318 -3.45 19.24 -6.93
N TYR A 319 -4.18 18.24 -6.43
CA TYR A 319 -4.29 16.91 -7.02
C TYR A 319 -4.81 16.92 -8.47
N TYR A 320 -5.97 17.55 -8.73
CA TYR A 320 -6.57 17.61 -10.07
C TYR A 320 -5.81 18.52 -11.05
N GLU A 321 -5.06 19.49 -10.54
CA GLU A 321 -4.08 20.27 -11.31
C GLU A 321 -2.81 19.46 -11.65
N GLY A 322 -2.70 18.21 -11.16
CA GLY A 322 -1.51 17.35 -11.32
C GLY A 322 -0.33 17.80 -10.48
N GLY A 323 -0.52 18.77 -9.59
CA GLY A 323 0.54 19.39 -8.82
C GLY A 323 1.14 18.44 -7.80
N TRP A 324 0.37 17.93 -6.85
CA TRP A 324 0.92 17.28 -5.64
C TRP A 324 1.95 18.16 -4.93
N LYS A 325 1.86 19.48 -5.11
CA LYS A 325 2.80 20.49 -4.61
C LYS A 325 2.57 20.72 -3.13
N ALA A 326 1.33 20.71 -2.65
CA ALA A 326 0.97 21.16 -1.30
C ALA A 326 1.19 20.10 -0.20
N ASN A 327 2.19 19.23 -0.35
CA ASN A 327 2.31 17.98 0.38
C ASN A 327 3.37 17.99 1.48
N LEU A 328 4.43 18.82 1.41
CA LEU A 328 5.63 18.59 2.25
C LEU A 328 5.84 19.59 3.40
N TYR A 329 4.91 20.51 3.61
CA TYR A 329 5.07 21.59 4.59
C TYR A 329 5.37 21.15 6.03
N ASP A 330 4.93 19.96 6.46
CA ASP A 330 5.17 19.46 7.81
C ASP A 330 6.26 18.35 7.84
N THR A 331 6.83 17.94 6.69
CA THR A 331 7.73 16.78 6.58
C THR A 331 9.01 16.94 7.40
N ASP A 332 9.68 18.09 7.29
CA ASP A 332 10.91 18.38 8.05
C ASP A 332 10.62 18.41 9.57
N ALA A 333 9.43 18.87 9.96
CA ALA A 333 9.00 18.88 11.36
C ALA A 333 8.74 17.45 11.88
N VAL A 334 8.08 16.58 11.10
CA VAL A 334 7.89 15.16 11.46
C VAL A 334 9.23 14.44 11.59
N LEU A 335 10.17 14.65 10.66
CA LEU A 335 11.51 14.06 10.74
C LEU A 335 12.30 14.54 11.96
N SER A 336 12.16 15.81 12.35
CA SER A 336 12.80 16.34 13.56
C SER A 336 12.33 15.64 14.86
N MET A 337 11.20 14.94 14.82
CA MET A 337 10.72 14.14 15.95
C MET A 337 11.45 12.81 16.12
N PHE A 338 12.12 12.27 15.08
CA PHE A 338 12.90 11.04 15.21
C PHE A 338 14.08 11.17 16.20
N PRO A 339 14.99 12.16 16.05
CA PRO A 339 16.05 12.41 17.03
C PRO A 339 15.53 12.61 18.44
N ARG A 340 14.41 13.35 18.58
CA ARG A 340 13.75 13.64 19.85
C ARG A 340 13.21 12.38 20.54
N TYR A 341 12.41 11.58 19.85
CA TYR A 341 11.85 10.37 20.44
C TYR A 341 12.91 9.30 20.68
N CYS A 342 13.87 9.13 19.76
CA CYS A 342 15.00 8.22 19.97
C CYS A 342 15.82 8.61 21.22
N TYR A 343 16.17 9.90 21.38
CA TYR A 343 16.87 10.40 22.56
C TYR A 343 16.10 10.12 23.86
N GLN A 344 14.79 10.41 23.88
CA GLN A 344 13.91 10.22 25.03
C GLN A 344 13.68 8.75 25.39
N ALA A 345 13.65 7.86 24.39
CA ALA A 345 13.50 6.42 24.59
C ALA A 345 14.71 5.79 25.31
N GLY A 346 15.90 6.36 25.13
CA GLY A 346 17.13 5.90 25.76
C GLY A 346 17.78 4.71 25.03
N GLN A 347 19.04 4.44 25.36
CA GLN A 347 19.88 3.40 24.72
C GLN A 347 19.29 1.97 24.76
N GLN A 348 18.34 1.68 25.64
CA GLN A 348 17.69 0.37 25.73
C GLN A 348 16.54 0.20 24.72
N ASN A 349 15.95 1.30 24.23
CA ASN A 349 14.74 1.29 23.41
C ASN A 349 14.93 1.91 22.02
N CYS A 350 15.99 2.71 21.81
CA CYS A 350 16.43 3.14 20.48
C CYS A 350 17.87 2.66 20.24
N SER A 351 18.08 1.83 19.22
CA SER A 351 19.39 1.33 18.79
C SER A 351 20.31 2.46 18.33
N PHE A 352 19.76 3.45 17.63
CA PHE A 352 20.49 4.63 17.14
C PHE A 352 20.66 5.75 18.18
N TRP A 353 20.41 5.48 19.47
CA TRP A 353 20.48 6.49 20.53
C TRP A 353 21.83 7.23 20.59
N GLY A 354 21.78 8.51 20.96
CA GLY A 354 22.95 9.35 21.21
C GLY A 354 22.73 10.28 22.41
N PRO A 355 23.79 10.91 22.96
CA PRO A 355 23.72 11.74 24.17
C PRO A 355 22.91 13.05 24.04
N SER A 356 22.44 13.40 22.84
CA SER A 356 21.52 14.53 22.60
C SER A 356 20.78 14.36 21.27
N GLU A 357 19.65 15.06 21.12
CA GLU A 357 18.91 15.12 19.84
C GLU A 357 19.83 15.61 18.70
N GLN A 358 20.65 16.64 18.96
CA GLN A 358 21.62 17.16 17.99
C GLN A 358 22.64 16.09 17.54
N ASN A 359 23.15 15.27 18.46
CA ASN A 359 24.10 14.21 18.08
C ASN A 359 23.47 13.17 17.14
N ILE A 360 22.18 12.83 17.34
CA ILE A 360 21.45 11.92 16.46
C ILE A 360 21.26 12.56 15.08
N THR A 361 20.85 13.84 15.03
CA THR A 361 20.74 14.61 13.79
C THR A 361 22.07 14.70 13.03
N ASP A 362 23.17 14.99 13.73
CA ASP A 362 24.51 15.09 13.14
C ASP A 362 24.95 13.76 12.52
N ARG A 363 24.65 12.62 13.17
CA ARG A 363 24.94 11.28 12.65
C ARG A 363 24.11 10.92 11.41
N ILE A 364 22.82 11.30 11.37
CA ILE A 364 21.99 11.13 10.15
C ILE A 364 22.57 11.96 8.99
N ASN A 365 22.93 13.22 9.25
CA ASN A 365 23.53 14.09 8.23
C ASN A 365 24.88 13.55 7.74
N GLN A 366 25.70 12.98 8.64
CA GLN A 366 26.96 12.34 8.28
C GLN A 366 26.73 11.11 7.39
N ILE A 367 25.80 10.22 7.76
CA ILE A 367 25.41 9.06 6.93
C ILE A 367 24.99 9.49 5.52
N LEU A 368 24.11 10.50 5.41
CA LEU A 368 23.65 11.01 4.11
C LEU A 368 24.81 11.61 3.30
N SER A 369 25.69 12.39 3.93
CA SER A 369 26.86 13.00 3.28
C SER A 369 27.89 11.97 2.81
N ASP A 370 28.10 10.89 3.57
CA ASP A 370 29.05 9.84 3.20
C ASP A 370 28.50 8.99 2.06
N LEU A 371 27.21 8.61 2.10
CA LEU A 371 26.58 7.80 1.06
C LEU A 371 26.45 8.49 -0.31
N GLN A 372 26.52 9.83 -0.37
CA GLN A 372 26.63 10.56 -1.65
C GLN A 372 27.92 10.29 -2.41
N GLN A 373 29.00 9.88 -1.73
CA GLN A 373 30.31 9.61 -2.35
C GLN A 373 30.76 8.15 -2.20
N HIS A 374 30.26 7.47 -1.18
CA HIS A 374 30.70 6.15 -0.73
C HIS A 374 29.49 5.24 -0.41
N PRO A 375 28.70 4.83 -1.43
CA PRO A 375 27.65 3.85 -1.24
C PRO A 375 28.22 2.53 -0.70
N ILE A 376 27.48 1.88 0.21
CA ILE A 376 27.94 0.66 0.87
C ILE A 376 27.69 -0.55 -0.04
N PRO A 377 28.71 -1.33 -0.44
CA PRO A 377 28.51 -2.55 -1.21
C PRO A 377 27.91 -3.64 -0.32
N VAL A 378 26.69 -4.07 -0.65
CA VAL A 378 26.03 -5.16 0.07
C VAL A 378 26.13 -6.42 -0.77
N THR A 379 26.47 -7.55 -0.15
CA THR A 379 26.65 -8.84 -0.82
C THR A 379 25.99 -9.93 0.00
N GLY A 380 25.47 -10.97 -0.67
CA GLY A 380 24.67 -11.97 0.03
C GLY A 380 23.25 -11.51 0.36
N LEU A 381 22.83 -10.34 -0.15
CA LEU A 381 21.45 -10.14 -0.58
C LEU A 381 21.09 -11.37 -1.39
N GLN A 382 20.01 -12.04 -1.02
CA GLN A 382 19.55 -13.23 -1.73
C GLN A 382 18.27 -12.91 -2.53
N GLN A 383 18.10 -11.64 -2.91
CA GLN A 383 17.05 -11.18 -3.83
C GLN A 383 17.25 -11.87 -5.19
N ASP A 384 16.15 -12.24 -5.86
CA ASP A 384 16.25 -12.88 -7.16
C ASP A 384 16.90 -11.94 -8.19
N GLY A 385 17.91 -12.44 -8.88
CA GLY A 385 18.63 -11.71 -9.93
C GLY A 385 19.84 -10.89 -9.44
N MET A 386 19.77 -10.25 -8.26
CA MET A 386 20.86 -9.41 -7.73
C MET A 386 21.40 -9.96 -6.39
N PRO A 387 22.50 -10.78 -6.41
CA PRO A 387 23.14 -11.30 -5.19
C PRO A 387 23.97 -10.23 -4.44
N MET A 388 23.87 -8.98 -4.88
CA MET A 388 24.69 -7.84 -4.52
C MET A 388 23.93 -6.57 -4.91
N GLY A 389 24.04 -5.54 -4.10
CA GLY A 389 23.43 -4.23 -4.31
C GLY A 389 24.31 -3.14 -3.71
N LEU A 390 23.83 -1.91 -3.80
CA LEU A 390 24.44 -0.76 -3.13
C LEU A 390 23.39 -0.17 -2.20
N ALA A 391 23.71 0.01 -0.92
CA ALA A 391 22.97 0.95 -0.09
C ALA A 391 23.47 2.35 -0.42
N THR A 392 22.56 3.22 -0.86
CA THR A 392 22.84 4.54 -1.41
C THR A 392 22.22 5.65 -0.57
N TYR A 393 22.53 6.90 -0.92
CA TYR A 393 21.84 8.08 -0.41
C TYR A 393 20.31 7.97 -0.62
N SER A 394 19.88 7.48 -1.79
CA SER A 394 18.46 7.33 -2.14
C SER A 394 17.71 6.36 -1.23
N ASP A 395 18.32 5.22 -0.91
CA ASP A 395 17.74 4.18 -0.03
C ASP A 395 17.45 4.72 1.39
N VAL A 396 18.42 5.46 1.96
CA VAL A 396 18.27 6.08 3.29
C VAL A 396 17.22 7.20 3.23
N LYS A 397 17.12 7.95 2.13
CA LYS A 397 16.09 8.98 1.94
C LYS A 397 14.68 8.39 1.86
N GLN A 398 14.48 7.28 1.15
CA GLN A 398 13.21 6.56 1.15
C GLN A 398 12.91 5.94 2.53
N SER A 399 13.92 5.44 3.24
CA SER A 399 13.79 4.95 4.63
C SER A 399 13.34 6.06 5.59
N LEU A 400 13.89 7.26 5.46
CA LEU A 400 13.48 8.45 6.22
C LEU A 400 12.02 8.83 5.91
N LEU A 401 11.61 8.79 4.64
CA LEU A 401 10.22 9.04 4.24
C LEU A 401 9.25 8.02 4.84
N LEU A 402 9.59 6.72 4.81
CA LEU A 402 8.77 5.67 5.45
C LEU A 402 8.69 5.82 6.97
N GLY A 403 9.81 6.21 7.60
CA GLY A 403 9.84 6.57 9.00
C GLY A 403 8.88 7.71 9.29
N ALA A 404 8.94 8.80 8.53
CA ALA A 404 8.04 9.94 8.69
C ALA A 404 6.56 9.59 8.43
N TYR A 405 6.27 8.71 7.47
CA TYR A 405 4.91 8.36 7.05
C TYR A 405 4.15 7.57 8.12
N PHE A 406 4.80 6.61 8.79
CA PHE A 406 4.23 5.88 9.93
C PHE A 406 5.19 5.86 11.15
N PRO A 407 5.39 6.99 11.86
CA PRO A 407 6.41 7.10 12.90
C PRO A 407 6.27 6.07 14.03
N THR A 408 5.03 5.78 14.44
CA THR A 408 4.75 4.88 15.57
C THR A 408 5.25 3.45 15.31
N SER A 409 5.14 2.94 14.08
CA SER A 409 5.64 1.61 13.71
C SER A 409 7.05 1.62 13.13
N ASN A 410 7.44 2.68 12.41
CA ASN A 410 8.62 2.65 11.54
C ASN A 410 9.86 3.34 12.15
N PHE A 411 9.72 4.21 13.16
CA PHE A 411 10.89 4.81 13.82
C PHE A 411 11.81 3.77 14.50
N PRO A 412 11.32 2.70 15.16
CA PRO A 412 12.19 1.62 15.64
C PRO A 412 13.02 0.97 14.52
N SER A 413 12.38 0.57 13.43
CA SER A 413 13.05 -0.03 12.26
C SER A 413 14.04 0.93 11.60
N LEU A 414 13.72 2.23 11.52
CA LEU A 414 14.62 3.27 11.01
C LEU A 414 15.85 3.45 11.92
N ALA A 415 15.71 3.33 13.24
CA ALA A 415 16.86 3.35 14.15
C ALA A 415 17.78 2.15 13.92
N ASP A 416 17.22 0.95 13.74
CA ASP A 416 18.02 -0.24 13.44
C ASP A 416 18.73 -0.11 12.09
N ALA A 417 18.03 0.40 11.08
CA ALA A 417 18.58 0.70 9.75
C ALA A 417 19.76 1.69 9.79
N LEU A 418 19.59 2.83 10.45
CA LEU A 418 20.64 3.85 10.59
C LEU A 418 21.84 3.34 11.40
N THR A 419 21.60 2.48 12.41
CA THR A 419 22.65 1.85 13.21
C THR A 419 23.47 0.87 12.37
N ALA A 420 22.83 0.07 11.52
CA ALA A 420 23.51 -0.85 10.61
C ALA A 420 24.35 -0.07 9.57
N VAL A 421 23.77 0.98 8.97
CA VAL A 421 24.45 1.82 7.97
C VAL A 421 25.68 2.52 8.56
N GLU A 422 25.60 3.06 9.79
CA GLU A 422 26.76 3.66 10.48
C GLU A 422 27.88 2.63 10.77
N ALA A 423 27.51 1.36 10.96
CA ALA A 423 28.45 0.25 11.11
C ALA A 423 29.02 -0.28 9.77
N GLY A 424 28.60 0.28 8.63
CA GLY A 424 28.99 -0.17 7.29
C GLY A 424 28.18 -1.35 6.76
N ASP A 425 27.02 -1.64 7.34
CA ASP A 425 26.09 -2.68 6.89
C ASP A 425 24.82 -2.05 6.28
N GLY A 426 24.78 -2.03 4.94
CA GLY A 426 23.63 -1.51 4.19
C GLY A 426 22.46 -2.48 4.05
N SER A 427 22.52 -3.69 4.61
CA SER A 427 21.57 -4.77 4.28
C SER A 427 20.11 -4.52 4.65
N ILE A 428 19.84 -3.61 5.61
CA ILE A 428 18.48 -3.22 6.00
C ILE A 428 17.86 -2.22 5.02
N VAL A 429 18.67 -1.35 4.42
CA VAL A 429 18.17 -0.24 3.57
C VAL A 429 18.25 -0.52 2.07
N THR A 430 19.04 -1.51 1.63
CA THR A 430 19.29 -1.71 0.20
C THR A 430 18.03 -2.10 -0.57
N ASP A 431 17.83 -1.48 -1.74
CA ASP A 431 16.76 -1.75 -2.69
C ASP A 431 15.38 -1.20 -2.26
N ILE A 432 15.36 -0.27 -1.29
CA ILE A 432 14.14 0.48 -0.92
C ILE A 432 13.87 1.54 -1.99
N THR A 433 13.26 1.12 -3.10
CA THR A 433 12.89 1.98 -4.22
C THR A 433 11.50 2.59 -4.02
N SER A 434 11.20 3.71 -4.70
CA SER A 434 9.86 4.31 -4.65
C SER A 434 8.76 3.36 -5.16
N ASN A 435 9.07 2.45 -6.08
CA ASN A 435 8.07 1.54 -6.65
C ASN A 435 7.47 0.61 -5.60
N GLU A 436 8.32 0.06 -4.73
CA GLU A 436 7.89 -0.81 -3.63
C GLU A 436 6.99 -0.08 -2.61
N LEU A 437 7.03 1.26 -2.59
CA LEU A 437 6.34 2.09 -1.58
C LEU A 437 5.08 2.77 -2.11
N TRP A 438 5.00 3.02 -3.43
CA TRP A 438 3.91 3.78 -4.05
C TRP A 438 3.09 3.01 -5.08
N GLY A 439 3.42 1.73 -5.33
CA GLY A 439 2.48 0.75 -5.89
C GLY A 439 2.40 0.63 -7.42
N PRO A 440 1.55 -0.27 -7.93
CA PRO A 440 1.51 -0.68 -9.34
C PRO A 440 1.06 0.44 -10.29
N ASP A 441 1.33 0.29 -11.59
CA ASP A 441 1.09 1.28 -12.66
C ASP A 441 -0.28 1.99 -12.59
N VAL A 442 -1.33 1.30 -12.15
CA VAL A 442 -2.66 1.86 -11.93
C VAL A 442 -2.69 3.04 -10.94
N ASN A 443 -1.80 3.09 -9.93
CA ASN A 443 -1.58 4.25 -9.05
C ASN A 443 -1.27 5.51 -9.86
N VAL A 444 -0.27 5.39 -10.74
CA VAL A 444 0.21 6.47 -11.61
C VAL A 444 -0.86 6.83 -12.62
N LEU A 445 -1.48 5.83 -13.26
CA LEU A 445 -2.47 6.06 -14.30
C LEU A 445 -3.76 6.71 -13.77
N ILE A 446 -4.23 6.38 -12.56
CA ILE A 446 -5.34 7.10 -11.92
C ILE A 446 -5.00 8.58 -11.82
N LYS A 447 -3.84 8.92 -11.22
CA LYS A 447 -3.36 10.31 -11.11
C LYS A 447 -3.30 11.00 -12.48
N CYS A 448 -2.73 10.35 -13.49
CA CYS A 448 -2.58 10.92 -14.83
C CYS A 448 -3.90 11.14 -15.57
N VAL A 449 -4.89 10.25 -15.37
CA VAL A 449 -6.23 10.37 -15.95
C VAL A 449 -7.03 11.47 -15.26
N ASP A 450 -6.92 11.57 -13.94
CA ASP A 450 -7.59 12.61 -13.16
C ASP A 450 -7.04 14.01 -13.46
N SER A 451 -5.72 14.15 -13.61
CA SER A 451 -5.07 15.41 -14.00
C SER A 451 -4.87 15.57 -15.52
N TYR A 452 -5.61 14.84 -16.35
CA TYR A 452 -5.35 14.82 -17.80
C TYR A 452 -5.58 16.17 -18.45
N GLY A 453 -4.61 16.62 -19.25
CA GLY A 453 -4.60 17.95 -19.86
C GLY A 453 -4.11 19.09 -18.95
N ASN A 454 -3.99 18.87 -17.63
CA ASN A 454 -3.45 19.86 -16.68
C ASN A 454 -1.94 19.70 -16.43
N ASN A 455 -1.35 18.54 -16.74
CA ASN A 455 0.10 18.33 -16.60
C ASN A 455 0.88 19.21 -17.58
N ASN A 456 1.76 20.05 -17.04
CA ASN A 456 2.59 21.00 -17.78
C ASN A 456 4.09 20.63 -17.81
N LEU A 457 4.49 19.45 -17.32
CA LEU A 457 5.90 19.04 -17.25
C LEU A 457 6.42 18.49 -18.58
N THR A 458 6.55 19.34 -19.60
CA THR A 458 6.90 18.92 -20.98
C THR A 458 8.40 18.96 -21.28
N THR A 459 9.15 19.76 -20.51
CA THR A 459 10.59 20.04 -20.61
C THR A 459 11.34 19.77 -19.29
N LEU A 460 12.67 19.62 -19.40
CA LEU A 460 13.53 19.38 -18.23
C LEU A 460 13.59 20.59 -17.28
N ASP A 461 13.46 21.81 -17.79
CA ASP A 461 13.46 23.02 -16.96
C ASP A 461 12.13 23.16 -16.19
N GLU A 462 10.99 22.83 -16.81
CA GLU A 462 9.69 22.72 -16.10
C GLU A 462 9.73 21.66 -14.99
N TYR A 463 10.38 20.50 -15.23
CA TYR A 463 10.59 19.50 -14.18
C TYR A 463 11.56 19.98 -13.09
N ARG A 464 12.60 20.76 -13.42
CA ARG A 464 13.47 21.36 -12.42
C ARG A 464 12.71 22.34 -11.53
N ASP A 465 11.90 23.21 -12.12
CA ASP A 465 11.07 24.15 -11.36
C ASP A 465 10.04 23.44 -10.47
N TYR A 466 9.49 22.32 -10.95
CA TYR A 466 8.62 21.44 -10.16
C TYR A 466 9.34 20.83 -8.95
N VAL A 467 10.57 20.35 -9.13
CA VAL A 467 11.42 19.81 -8.05
C VAL A 467 11.82 20.90 -7.04
N ASN A 468 12.09 22.12 -7.52
CA ASN A 468 12.43 23.26 -6.67
C ASN A 468 11.31 23.62 -5.68
N ILE A 469 10.04 23.45 -6.07
CA ILE A 469 8.90 23.65 -5.15
C ILE A 469 9.04 22.72 -3.93
N PHE A 470 9.31 21.43 -4.17
CA PHE A 470 9.44 20.46 -3.08
C PHE A 470 10.68 20.66 -2.24
N THR A 471 11.82 20.96 -2.84
CA THR A 471 13.04 21.23 -2.07
C THR A 471 12.96 22.53 -1.29
N ASP A 472 12.08 23.47 -1.64
CA ASP A 472 11.75 24.64 -0.82
C ASP A 472 10.73 24.36 0.29
N GLU A 473 9.80 23.41 0.12
CA GLU A 473 8.90 22.97 1.20
C GLU A 473 9.59 22.07 2.24
N SER A 474 10.42 21.11 1.80
CA SER A 474 11.19 20.22 2.67
C SER A 474 12.63 20.10 2.17
N LYS A 475 13.56 20.55 3.00
CA LYS A 475 15.00 20.38 2.74
C LYS A 475 15.44 18.93 2.97
N SER A 476 14.69 18.16 3.76
CA SER A 476 15.03 16.77 4.07
C SER A 476 14.56 15.76 3.04
N LEU A 477 13.42 15.98 2.36
CA LEU A 477 12.80 14.99 1.47
C LEU A 477 12.18 15.57 0.18
N GLY A 478 12.34 16.85 -0.13
CA GLY A 478 11.80 17.45 -1.36
C GLY A 478 12.31 16.81 -2.66
N ASP A 479 13.60 16.48 -2.70
CA ASP A 479 14.26 15.70 -3.76
C ASP A 479 13.76 14.26 -3.89
N THR A 480 13.10 13.74 -2.85
CA THR A 480 12.58 12.37 -2.78
C THR A 480 11.14 12.34 -3.26
N TRP A 481 10.32 13.29 -2.78
CA TRP A 481 8.91 13.38 -3.14
C TRP A 481 8.66 13.76 -4.60
N ALA A 482 9.54 14.56 -5.21
CA ALA A 482 9.40 14.97 -6.62
C ALA A 482 9.42 13.79 -7.61
N ASN A 483 10.03 12.66 -7.21
CA ASN A 483 9.93 11.37 -7.88
C ASN A 483 8.60 10.68 -7.48
N ASN A 484 8.39 10.47 -6.18
CA ASN A 484 7.30 9.68 -5.60
C ASN A 484 5.88 10.21 -5.92
N ALA A 485 5.71 11.52 -6.13
CA ALA A 485 4.45 12.11 -6.58
C ALA A 485 3.98 11.50 -7.92
N GLY A 486 4.90 11.23 -8.83
CA GLY A 486 4.66 10.58 -10.12
C GLY A 486 4.21 11.49 -11.26
N THR A 487 4.02 12.81 -11.04
CA THR A 487 3.51 13.73 -12.08
C THR A 487 4.34 13.74 -13.37
N ALA A 488 5.66 13.54 -13.28
CA ALA A 488 6.52 13.44 -14.46
C ALA A 488 6.16 12.28 -15.39
N LEU A 489 5.66 11.15 -14.84
CA LEU A 489 5.26 9.95 -15.58
C LEU A 489 4.07 10.21 -16.52
N CYS A 490 3.23 11.18 -16.15
CA CYS A 490 2.08 11.60 -16.93
C CYS A 490 2.46 12.48 -18.14
N SER A 491 3.71 12.96 -18.26
CA SER A 491 4.13 13.99 -19.23
C SER A 491 4.06 13.57 -20.71
N SER A 492 4.15 12.27 -20.97
CA SER A 492 4.14 11.70 -22.33
C SER A 492 3.06 10.63 -22.50
N LEU A 493 2.10 10.58 -21.57
CA LEU A 493 0.95 9.69 -21.62
C LEU A 493 -0.15 10.34 -22.47
N ASN A 494 -0.51 9.70 -23.58
CA ASN A 494 -1.54 10.16 -24.51
C ASN A 494 -2.64 9.11 -24.63
N LEU A 495 -3.63 9.18 -23.75
CA LEU A 495 -4.81 8.31 -23.77
C LEU A 495 -5.96 9.00 -24.50
N ASP A 496 -6.68 8.27 -25.35
CA ASP A 496 -7.92 8.75 -26.00
C ASP A 496 -9.08 8.74 -24.98
N LEU A 497 -8.97 9.58 -23.96
CA LEU A 497 -9.94 9.65 -22.88
C LEU A 497 -11.30 10.16 -23.40
N PRO A 498 -12.43 9.54 -22.98
CA PRO A 498 -13.75 10.09 -23.25
C PRO A 498 -13.83 11.54 -22.78
N HIS A 499 -14.26 12.45 -23.66
CA HIS A 499 -14.42 13.86 -23.33
C HIS A 499 -15.30 14.02 -22.06
N GLY A 500 -14.71 14.56 -20.99
CA GLY A 500 -15.35 14.70 -19.68
C GLY A 500 -14.84 13.76 -18.57
N GLY A 501 -13.78 12.96 -18.81
CA GLY A 501 -13.21 12.05 -17.80
C GLY A 501 -12.47 12.71 -16.63
N SER A 502 -11.93 13.93 -16.82
CA SER A 502 -11.27 14.73 -15.78
C SER A 502 -12.29 15.58 -15.01
N PHE A 503 -12.01 15.82 -13.73
CA PHE A 503 -12.91 16.56 -12.85
C PHE A 503 -12.99 18.06 -13.26
N PRO A 504 -14.19 18.66 -13.36
CA PRO A 504 -14.35 19.99 -13.95
C PRO A 504 -13.99 21.11 -12.96
N GLY A 505 -12.71 21.49 -12.94
CA GLY A 505 -12.24 22.71 -12.26
C GLY A 505 -12.11 22.59 -10.72
N PRO A 506 -12.04 23.73 -9.99
CA PRO A 506 -11.73 23.73 -8.57
C PRO A 506 -12.87 23.16 -7.72
N LEU A 507 -12.51 22.52 -6.60
CA LEU A 507 -13.46 21.94 -5.65
C LEU A 507 -14.10 23.00 -4.74
N PRO A 508 -15.43 23.00 -4.54
CA PRO A 508 -16.44 22.18 -5.21
C PRO A 508 -17.02 22.89 -6.47
N PRO A 509 -17.13 22.21 -7.62
CA PRO A 509 -17.65 22.81 -8.86
C PRO A 509 -19.18 22.87 -8.98
N SER A 510 -19.94 22.16 -8.12
CA SER A 510 -21.41 22.11 -8.20
C SER A 510 -22.11 22.79 -7.01
N SER A 511 -21.70 22.43 -5.78
CA SER A 511 -22.26 22.94 -4.53
C SER A 511 -21.24 22.76 -3.40
N ASN A 512 -21.10 23.79 -2.56
CA ASN A 512 -20.44 23.69 -1.26
C ASN A 512 -21.36 23.17 -0.15
N HIS A 513 -22.69 23.24 -0.36
CA HIS A 513 -23.66 22.62 0.53
C HIS A 513 -23.88 21.16 0.15
N THR A 514 -23.71 20.28 1.13
CA THR A 514 -23.98 18.83 1.09
C THR A 514 -25.16 18.52 2.01
N GLU A 515 -25.81 17.36 1.86
CA GLU A 515 -26.97 16.97 2.69
C GLU A 515 -26.61 16.91 4.17
N HIS A 516 -25.44 16.34 4.49
CA HIS A 516 -24.86 16.34 5.83
C HIS A 516 -23.41 16.85 5.80
N PRO A 517 -23.00 17.73 6.74
CA PRO A 517 -21.63 18.25 6.82
C PRO A 517 -20.55 17.18 6.94
N ILE A 518 -19.35 17.48 6.43
CA ILE A 518 -18.20 16.56 6.39
C ILE A 518 -17.30 16.75 7.62
N LEU A 519 -16.78 15.66 8.17
CA LEU A 519 -15.74 15.69 9.19
C LEU A 519 -14.35 15.49 8.58
N PHE A 520 -13.52 16.52 8.64
CA PHE A 520 -12.10 16.43 8.27
C PHE A 520 -11.27 16.09 9.50
N VAL A 521 -10.28 15.21 9.35
CA VAL A 521 -9.39 14.72 10.41
C VAL A 521 -7.94 14.91 9.97
N SER A 522 -7.07 15.30 10.89
CA SER A 522 -5.65 15.46 10.61
C SER A 522 -4.81 15.36 11.89
N ASN A 523 -3.56 14.91 11.74
CA ASN A 523 -2.52 15.07 12.75
C ASN A 523 -2.09 16.55 12.85
N SER A 524 -1.43 16.93 13.94
CA SER A 524 -0.82 18.26 14.02
C SER A 524 0.35 18.43 13.07
N LEU A 525 1.03 17.32 12.73
CA LEU A 525 2.07 17.23 11.71
C LEU A 525 1.84 15.99 10.85
N ASP A 526 1.47 16.18 9.58
CA ASP A 526 1.31 15.10 8.59
C ASP A 526 2.31 15.32 7.44
N PRO A 527 3.26 14.40 7.20
CA PRO A 527 4.41 14.63 6.33
C PRO A 527 4.08 14.62 4.84
N VAL A 528 2.85 14.30 4.45
CA VAL A 528 2.40 14.26 3.05
C VAL A 528 1.02 14.89 2.83
N ALA A 529 0.24 15.11 3.89
CA ALA A 529 -1.10 15.71 3.84
C ALA A 529 -1.25 16.75 4.99
N PRO A 530 -0.41 17.80 5.00
CA PRO A 530 -0.25 18.71 6.13
C PRO A 530 -1.56 19.38 6.53
N ILE A 531 -1.72 19.71 7.82
CA ILE A 531 -3.00 20.13 8.42
C ILE A 531 -3.68 21.33 7.72
N ARG A 532 -2.89 22.17 7.05
CA ARG A 532 -3.39 23.26 6.20
C ARG A 532 -4.35 22.79 5.09
N ASN A 533 -4.16 21.57 4.58
CA ASN A 533 -4.97 20.97 3.53
C ASN A 533 -6.34 20.57 4.08
N ALA A 534 -6.38 19.94 5.27
CA ALA A 534 -7.63 19.70 5.99
C ALA A 534 -8.42 20.99 6.22
N HIS A 535 -7.75 22.08 6.64
CA HIS A 535 -8.38 23.39 6.77
C HIS A 535 -8.79 24.02 5.42
N LYS A 536 -8.05 23.80 4.33
CA LYS A 536 -8.43 24.28 2.99
C LYS A 536 -9.69 23.57 2.50
N MET A 537 -9.69 22.24 2.53
CA MET A 537 -10.82 21.42 2.08
C MET A 537 -12.05 21.59 2.98
N SER A 538 -11.89 21.72 4.30
CA SER A 538 -13.01 22.02 5.21
C SER A 538 -13.65 23.39 4.98
N ARG A 539 -12.96 24.36 4.38
CA ARG A 539 -13.57 25.64 3.96
C ARG A 539 -14.30 25.55 2.62
N ALA A 540 -14.03 24.50 1.84
CA ALA A 540 -14.65 24.28 0.53
C ALA A 540 -16.08 23.73 0.68
N PHE A 541 -16.39 23.05 1.79
CA PHE A 541 -17.72 22.51 2.10
C PHE A 541 -18.35 23.23 3.31
N THR A 542 -19.58 23.71 3.16
CA THR A 542 -20.27 24.48 4.20
C THR A 542 -20.53 23.61 5.45
N ASP A 543 -20.56 24.25 6.61
CA ASP A 543 -20.83 23.67 7.94
C ASP A 543 -19.90 22.51 8.39
N SER A 544 -18.90 22.18 7.57
CA SER A 544 -17.89 21.15 7.83
C SER A 544 -16.82 21.64 8.80
N THR A 545 -16.16 20.72 9.52
CA THR A 545 -15.15 21.08 10.55
C THR A 545 -13.89 20.20 10.46
N VAL A 546 -12.81 20.67 11.09
CA VAL A 546 -11.56 19.93 11.27
C VAL A 546 -11.41 19.49 12.72
N LEU A 547 -11.17 18.19 12.91
CA LEU A 547 -10.77 17.56 14.16
C LEU A 547 -9.27 17.25 14.12
N ILE A 548 -8.54 17.66 15.16
CA ILE A 548 -7.07 17.62 15.15
C ILE A 548 -6.57 16.65 16.24
N GLN A 549 -5.66 15.72 15.89
CA GLN A 549 -4.84 15.03 16.89
C GLN A 549 -3.60 15.88 17.17
N GLY A 550 -3.64 16.70 18.22
CA GLY A 550 -2.73 17.84 18.43
C GLY A 550 -1.28 17.49 18.77
N ASP A 551 -1.03 16.29 19.26
CA ASP A 551 0.30 15.71 19.51
C ASP A 551 0.62 14.54 18.56
N GLY A 552 -0.27 14.26 17.60
CA GLY A 552 -0.10 13.20 16.61
C GLY A 552 0.83 13.61 15.49
N ILE A 553 1.66 12.67 15.05
CA ILE A 553 2.59 12.83 13.94
C ILE A 553 2.45 11.68 12.94
N GLY A 554 2.81 11.94 11.68
CA GLY A 554 2.75 10.94 10.61
C GLY A 554 1.48 11.06 9.76
N HIS A 555 1.38 10.23 8.73
CA HIS A 555 0.30 10.33 7.77
C HIS A 555 -1.01 9.71 8.28
N THR A 556 -2.09 10.48 8.29
CA THR A 556 -3.41 10.13 8.86
C THR A 556 -3.37 9.95 10.39
N ALA A 557 -4.31 10.56 11.11
CA ALA A 557 -4.38 10.51 12.57
C ALA A 557 -4.82 9.15 13.11
N ILE A 558 -5.66 8.42 12.38
CA ILE A 558 -6.24 7.15 12.84
C ILE A 558 -5.21 6.04 12.71
N SER A 559 -4.49 5.95 11.59
CA SER A 559 -3.49 4.90 11.37
C SER A 559 -2.22 5.10 12.21
N ASN A 560 -1.89 6.33 12.62
CA ASN A 560 -0.71 6.60 13.46
C ASN A 560 -0.97 6.60 14.98
N GLY A 561 -2.07 6.00 15.43
CA GLY A 561 -2.36 5.84 16.86
C GLY A 561 -3.11 7.02 17.47
N GLY A 562 -4.24 7.37 16.85
CA GLY A 562 -5.16 8.39 17.35
C GLY A 562 -5.64 8.11 18.78
N SER A 563 -5.95 9.18 19.50
CA SER A 563 -6.35 9.10 20.91
C SER A 563 -7.81 8.64 21.10
N PRO A 564 -8.19 8.14 22.30
CA PRO A 564 -9.59 7.90 22.64
C PRO A 564 -10.49 9.14 22.51
N CYS A 565 -9.94 10.34 22.67
CA CYS A 565 -10.63 11.61 22.40
C CYS A 565 -11.04 11.71 20.93
N LEU A 566 -10.09 11.45 20.01
CA LEU A 566 -10.31 11.48 18.56
C LEU A 566 -11.42 10.51 18.15
N PHE A 567 -11.31 9.27 18.62
CA PHE A 567 -12.26 8.20 18.30
C PHE A 567 -13.66 8.48 18.86
N ASN A 568 -13.77 9.09 20.05
CA ASN A 568 -15.06 9.48 20.62
C ASN A 568 -15.77 10.58 19.80
N HIS A 569 -15.03 11.57 19.29
CA HIS A 569 -15.59 12.61 18.44
C HIS A 569 -16.07 12.06 17.08
N VAL A 570 -15.31 11.14 16.48
CA VAL A 570 -15.74 10.51 15.23
C VAL A 570 -16.97 9.63 15.45
N ARG A 571 -17.00 8.79 16.51
CA ARG A 571 -18.20 8.01 16.84
C ARG A 571 -19.42 8.91 17.06
N SER A 572 -19.28 10.00 17.82
CA SER A 572 -20.33 11.01 17.98
C SER A 572 -20.87 11.53 16.63
N TYR A 573 -19.98 11.85 15.68
CA TYR A 573 -20.37 12.30 14.34
C TYR A 573 -21.07 11.18 13.53
N LEU A 574 -20.55 9.96 13.51
CA LEU A 574 -21.17 8.85 12.80
C LEU A 574 -22.53 8.46 13.42
N ASP A 575 -22.60 8.33 14.75
CA ASP A 575 -23.81 7.89 15.47
C ASP A 575 -24.95 8.90 15.36
N SER A 576 -24.63 10.21 15.33
CA SER A 576 -25.64 11.26 15.55
C SER A 576 -25.51 12.52 14.68
N GLY A 577 -24.51 12.60 13.81
CA GLY A 577 -24.21 13.81 13.02
C GLY A 577 -23.55 14.95 13.82
N ASN A 578 -23.30 14.74 15.12
CA ASN A 578 -22.70 15.74 15.99
C ASN A 578 -21.21 15.93 15.69
N LEU A 579 -20.91 16.90 14.82
CA LEU A 579 -19.56 17.38 14.58
C LEU A 579 -18.92 17.95 15.87
N PRO A 580 -17.59 17.81 16.03
CA PRO A 580 -16.86 18.47 17.11
C PRO A 580 -16.90 20.01 16.93
N PRO A 581 -16.84 20.79 18.03
CA PRO A 581 -16.67 22.24 17.96
C PRO A 581 -15.49 22.67 17.07
N ALA A 582 -15.60 23.82 16.43
CA ALA A 582 -14.51 24.36 15.61
C ALA A 582 -13.20 24.47 16.41
N ASN A 583 -12.09 24.05 15.80
CA ASN A 583 -10.75 23.95 16.42
C ASN A 583 -10.67 22.96 17.59
N THR A 584 -11.48 21.88 17.59
CA THR A 584 -11.31 20.79 18.57
C THR A 584 -10.00 20.07 18.33
N THR A 585 -9.18 20.01 19.37
CA THR A 585 -7.87 19.34 19.38
C THR A 585 -7.83 18.30 20.48
N CYS A 586 -7.63 17.05 20.10
CA CYS A 586 -7.37 15.93 20.99
C CYS A 586 -5.88 15.80 21.32
N GLN A 587 -5.57 15.08 22.39
CA GLN A 587 -4.21 14.85 22.93
C GLN A 587 -4.08 13.39 23.37
N GLY A 588 -2.86 12.92 23.56
CA GLY A 588 -2.57 11.53 23.93
C GLY A 588 -2.54 10.60 22.71
N ALA A 589 -1.85 11.01 21.66
CA ALA A 589 -1.48 10.11 20.56
C ALA A 589 -0.45 9.06 21.01
N SER A 590 -0.32 7.97 20.26
CA SER A 590 0.78 7.02 20.43
C SER A 590 2.15 7.69 20.23
N VAL A 591 3.11 7.29 21.05
CA VAL A 591 4.49 7.80 21.02
C VAL A 591 5.45 6.72 20.48
N PRO A 592 6.20 6.99 19.40
CA PRO A 592 7.21 6.06 18.88
C PRO A 592 8.21 5.58 19.93
N PHE A 593 8.72 4.35 19.77
CA PHE A 593 9.60 3.63 20.71
C PHE A 593 9.01 3.34 22.12
N ARG A 594 7.83 3.88 22.46
CA ARG A 594 7.15 3.62 23.74
C ARG A 594 5.91 2.75 23.57
N ASP A 595 5.12 3.07 22.54
CA ASP A 595 3.82 2.44 22.28
C ASP A 595 3.84 1.59 20.99
N SER A 596 5.06 1.25 20.53
CA SER A 596 5.40 0.46 19.33
C SER A 596 5.56 -1.03 19.64
#